data_AF-A0A1H9PTE5-F1
#
_entry.id   AF-A0A1H9PTE5-F1
#
_cell.length_a   1.000
_cell.length_b   1.000
_cell.length_c   1.000
_cell.angle_alpha   90.00
_cell.angle_beta   90.00
_cell.angle_gamma   90.00
#
_symmetry.space_group_name_H-M   'P 1'
#
loop_
_entity.id
_entity.type
_entity.pdbx_description
1 polymer ?
#
loop_
_entity_poly.entity_id
_entity_poly.type
_entity_poly.pdbx_seq_one_letter_code
_entity_poly.pdbx_strand_id
1 'polypeptide(L)'
;MRIEKKHKLFKVVGTVVLIYFISIIFGVKDAAAAEVFDVTADWEVLDYDSSLKNPIEDIFVEQKLRPGTELRYASVGFSNIGRANLTMQKVVPLKAGKTYLIDLVYGFHTDADASGFIDFNGVRKESQTSATTPTLDAEYSEVITPTVDQDYVITMSFQTPAYKEVFLMVGYQADGGFRESAVEKPTVTTPEAGTMAVLGEGTAGHTIKVQDSSGQVLGEAVVGATNAFTVQTTRTLAYNEVLSVFQVAANGTESEAVQVTVNDTMKPDAPVVQAIHVETQLLSGTAEANSKVTVKDKNGEILGENFAAADGTISFILTKRATLNENVFVTATDTAGNVSDQTIVNVYTDIVTEEPTITNEDNDQMIPTEKTTSTIPIKEQTQQLPQTGEEEQGTGFVLIGVIISGIAFLSLKYKQQGEHPNEF
;
A
#
# COMPACT_ATOMS: atom_id res chain seq x y z
N MET A 1 -53.41 51.85 5.41
CA MET A 1 -53.19 51.22 4.10
C MET A 1 -52.27 50.04 4.32
N ARG A 2 -52.79 48.82 4.21
CA ARG A 2 -52.09 47.56 4.52
C ARG A 2 -51.31 47.15 3.28
N ILE A 3 -49.98 47.11 3.33
CA ILE A 3 -49.14 46.57 2.25
C ILE A 3 -48.43 45.34 2.80
N GLU A 4 -48.96 44.18 2.46
CA GLU A 4 -48.26 42.90 2.59
C GLU A 4 -47.05 42.90 1.65
N LYS A 5 -45.86 42.60 2.17
CA LYS A 5 -44.73 42.11 1.37
C LYS A 5 -44.37 40.71 1.84
N LYS A 6 -45.06 39.72 1.26
CA LYS A 6 -44.52 38.36 1.13
C LYS A 6 -43.32 38.43 0.20
N HIS A 7 -42.10 38.15 0.66
CA HIS A 7 -40.96 37.89 -0.22
C HIS A 7 -40.07 36.77 0.36
N LYS A 8 -40.13 35.63 -0.33
CA LYS A 8 -39.07 34.63 -0.54
C LYS A 8 -38.50 33.90 0.69
N LEU A 9 -39.32 33.02 1.25
CA LEU A 9 -38.86 31.85 2.01
C LEU A 9 -38.81 30.63 1.06
N PHE A 10 -37.87 30.58 0.10
CA PHE A 10 -37.60 29.36 -0.71
C PHE A 10 -36.32 29.59 -1.52
N LYS A 11 -35.15 29.47 -0.88
CA LYS A 11 -33.87 29.33 -1.61
C LYS A 11 -32.73 28.65 -0.84
N VAL A 12 -32.92 28.22 0.41
CA VAL A 12 -31.83 27.63 1.23
C VAL A 12 -31.75 26.10 1.11
N VAL A 13 -32.82 25.42 0.68
CA VAL A 13 -32.81 23.94 0.59
C VAL A 13 -32.14 23.41 -0.70
N GLY A 14 -32.02 24.22 -1.75
CA GLY A 14 -31.51 23.78 -3.05
C GLY A 14 -29.99 23.82 -3.22
N THR A 15 -29.29 24.71 -2.50
CA THR A 15 -27.85 24.92 -2.68
C THR A 15 -27.02 23.92 -1.88
N VAL A 16 -27.51 23.48 -0.71
CA VAL A 16 -26.83 22.49 0.14
C VAL A 16 -26.84 21.09 -0.51
N VAL A 17 -27.91 20.74 -1.24
CA VAL A 17 -28.04 19.43 -1.91
C VAL A 17 -27.15 19.34 -3.16
N LEU A 18 -26.93 20.46 -3.88
CA LEU A 18 -26.12 20.45 -5.10
C LEU A 18 -24.61 20.27 -4.82
N ILE A 19 -24.14 20.79 -3.69
CA ILE A 19 -22.74 20.59 -3.24
C ILE A 19 -22.52 19.13 -2.84
N TYR A 20 -23.51 18.48 -2.21
CA TYR A 20 -23.44 17.07 -1.83
C TYR A 20 -23.30 16.10 -3.02
N PHE A 21 -23.89 16.43 -4.18
CA PHE A 21 -23.82 15.55 -5.37
C PHE A 21 -22.52 15.68 -6.17
N ILE A 22 -21.83 16.82 -6.13
CA ILE A 22 -20.57 17.02 -6.85
C ILE A 22 -19.41 16.28 -6.17
N SER A 23 -19.42 16.18 -4.84
CA SER A 23 -18.37 15.49 -4.07
C SER A 23 -18.30 13.97 -4.30
N ILE A 24 -19.41 13.33 -4.70
CA ILE A 24 -19.46 11.88 -4.98
C ILE A 24 -18.78 11.54 -6.32
N ILE A 25 -18.65 12.49 -7.24
CA ILE A 25 -18.15 12.23 -8.61
C ILE A 25 -16.63 12.44 -8.73
N PHE A 26 -15.99 13.25 -7.87
CA PHE A 26 -14.59 13.66 -8.03
C PHE A 26 -13.60 13.18 -6.97
N GLY A 27 -14.02 12.35 -5.99
CA GLY A 27 -13.07 11.77 -5.03
C GLY A 27 -12.30 12.80 -4.17
N VAL A 28 -12.83 14.02 -4.04
CA VAL A 28 -12.32 15.03 -3.10
C VAL A 28 -12.81 14.62 -1.71
N LYS A 29 -12.05 13.76 -1.04
CA LYS A 29 -12.22 13.55 0.41
C LYS A 29 -12.04 14.90 1.11
N ASP A 30 -13.02 15.26 1.93
CA ASP A 30 -12.91 16.19 3.06
C ASP A 30 -12.76 17.70 2.84
N ALA A 31 -13.04 18.25 1.65
CA ALA A 31 -13.15 19.72 1.54
C ALA A 31 -14.44 20.27 2.19
N ALA A 32 -15.57 19.58 2.03
CA ALA A 32 -16.88 20.05 2.51
C ALA A 32 -17.08 19.87 4.04
N ALA A 33 -16.42 18.87 4.65
CA ALA A 33 -16.46 18.69 6.11
C ALA A 33 -15.64 19.76 6.82
N ALA A 34 -14.48 20.15 6.27
CA ALA A 34 -13.63 21.20 6.81
C ALA A 34 -14.31 22.59 6.83
N GLU A 35 -15.15 22.91 5.83
CA GLU A 35 -15.91 24.17 5.81
C GLU A 35 -17.00 24.22 6.90
N VAL A 36 -17.69 23.11 7.18
CA VAL A 36 -18.77 23.06 8.19
C VAL A 36 -18.23 23.29 9.60
N PHE A 37 -17.00 22.84 9.88
CA PHE A 37 -16.34 23.00 11.18
C PHE A 37 -15.60 24.33 11.34
N ASP A 38 -15.49 25.15 10.29
CA ASP A 38 -14.86 26.46 10.38
C ASP A 38 -15.73 27.43 11.20
N VAL A 39 -15.33 27.67 12.45
CA VAL A 39 -16.00 28.60 13.37
C VAL A 39 -15.73 30.07 13.03
N THR A 40 -14.91 30.37 12.01
CA THR A 40 -14.60 31.74 11.61
C THR A 40 -15.52 32.29 10.54
N ALA A 41 -16.46 31.49 10.04
CA ALA A 41 -17.34 31.83 8.92
C ALA A 41 -18.77 31.33 9.12
N ASP A 42 -19.69 31.79 8.27
CA ASP A 42 -21.09 31.37 8.20
C ASP A 42 -21.87 31.54 9.51
N TRP A 43 -21.67 32.67 10.17
CA TRP A 43 -22.46 33.03 11.35
C TRP A 43 -23.84 33.55 10.95
N GLU A 44 -24.87 33.08 11.63
CA GLU A 44 -26.24 33.54 11.49
C GLU A 44 -26.52 34.66 12.50
N VAL A 45 -26.95 35.82 12.01
CA VAL A 45 -27.41 36.92 12.86
C VAL A 45 -28.86 36.67 13.27
N LEU A 46 -29.09 36.49 14.57
CA LEU A 46 -30.41 36.23 15.13
C LEU A 46 -31.14 37.51 15.51
N ASP A 47 -30.41 38.46 16.08
CA ASP A 47 -30.92 39.77 16.48
C ASP A 47 -29.83 40.81 16.32
N TYR A 48 -30.17 41.94 15.71
CA TYR A 48 -29.30 43.11 15.64
C TYR A 48 -30.14 44.37 15.59
N ASP A 49 -29.97 45.20 16.61
CA ASP A 49 -30.58 46.53 16.70
C ASP A 49 -29.51 47.55 17.07
N SER A 50 -29.49 48.68 16.39
CA SER A 50 -28.55 49.76 16.65
C SER A 50 -29.17 51.12 16.37
N SER A 51 -28.95 52.06 17.29
CA SER A 51 -29.44 53.43 17.12
C SER A 51 -28.66 54.22 16.07
N LEU A 52 -27.46 53.77 15.69
CA LEU A 52 -26.77 54.21 14.48
C LEU A 52 -27.09 53.19 13.39
N LYS A 53 -27.54 53.64 12.22
CA LYS A 53 -27.91 52.76 11.08
C LYS A 53 -26.67 52.12 10.42
N ASN A 54 -25.77 51.58 11.21
CA ASN A 54 -24.57 50.90 10.76
C ASN A 54 -24.96 49.47 10.39
N PRO A 55 -24.63 49.01 9.19
CA PRO A 55 -24.93 47.65 8.77
C PRO A 55 -24.02 46.65 9.51
N ILE A 56 -24.49 45.41 9.66
CA ILE A 56 -23.83 44.39 10.51
C ILE A 56 -22.47 43.98 9.92
N GLU A 57 -22.35 43.96 8.60
CA GLU A 57 -21.12 43.65 7.86
C GLU A 57 -19.96 44.62 8.13
N ASP A 58 -20.25 45.84 8.62
CA ASP A 58 -19.21 46.82 8.95
C ASP A 58 -18.62 46.58 10.36
N ILE A 59 -19.32 45.83 11.22
CA ILE A 59 -18.94 45.60 12.61
C ILE A 59 -18.59 44.15 12.91
N PHE A 60 -19.16 43.21 12.15
CA PHE A 60 -18.90 41.79 12.24
C PHE A 60 -18.05 41.34 11.06
N VAL A 61 -16.99 40.61 11.37
CA VAL A 61 -15.99 40.23 10.38
C VAL A 61 -15.61 38.77 10.57
N GLU A 62 -15.56 38.06 9.45
CA GLU A 62 -15.29 36.63 9.36
C GLU A 62 -13.90 36.36 8.76
N GLN A 63 -13.42 35.13 8.95
CA GLN A 63 -12.20 34.57 8.33
C GLN A 63 -10.95 35.44 8.48
N LYS A 64 -10.79 36.13 9.61
CA LYS A 64 -9.61 36.97 9.86
C LYS A 64 -8.44 36.12 10.32
N LEU A 65 -7.26 36.38 9.75
CA LEU A 65 -5.98 35.92 10.29
C LEU A 65 -5.35 37.07 11.08
N ARG A 66 -4.98 36.82 12.33
CA ARG A 66 -4.26 37.82 13.12
C ARG A 66 -2.83 37.97 12.57
N PRO A 67 -2.37 39.20 12.25
CA PRO A 67 -1.02 39.40 11.71
C PRO A 67 0.06 38.86 12.64
N GLY A 68 1.00 38.09 12.08
CA GLY A 68 2.13 37.52 12.82
C GLY A 68 1.79 36.29 13.67
N THR A 69 0.55 35.77 13.60
CA THR A 69 0.15 34.53 14.26
C THR A 69 -0.60 33.62 13.28
N GLU A 70 -0.91 32.40 13.71
CA GLU A 70 -1.74 31.45 12.96
C GLU A 70 -3.22 31.48 13.38
N LEU A 71 -3.58 32.43 14.26
CA LEU A 71 -4.93 32.55 14.79
C LEU A 71 -5.89 33.04 13.71
N ARG A 72 -6.81 32.16 13.34
CA ARG A 72 -7.97 32.47 12.50
C ARG A 72 -9.16 32.77 13.41
N TYR A 73 -9.93 33.82 13.14
CA TYR A 73 -11.08 34.16 13.97
C TYR A 73 -12.21 34.87 13.21
N ALA A 74 -13.43 34.71 13.72
CA ALA A 74 -14.52 35.65 13.54
C ALA A 74 -14.54 36.62 14.72
N SER A 75 -14.87 37.88 14.47
CA SER A 75 -15.01 38.87 15.52
C SER A 75 -16.13 39.85 15.22
N VAL A 76 -16.79 40.30 16.28
CA VAL A 76 -17.49 41.57 16.25
C VAL A 76 -16.66 42.58 17.02
N GLY A 77 -16.33 43.70 16.39
CA GLY A 77 -15.43 44.69 16.97
C GLY A 77 -15.81 46.09 16.49
N PHE A 78 -16.23 46.95 17.42
CA PHE A 78 -16.53 48.32 17.07
C PHE A 78 -16.50 49.26 18.27
N SER A 79 -16.10 50.50 18.01
CA SER A 79 -16.05 51.59 18.98
C SER A 79 -17.08 52.65 18.63
N ASN A 80 -17.63 53.32 19.63
CA ASN A 80 -18.45 54.52 19.43
C ASN A 80 -19.76 54.28 18.65
N ILE A 81 -20.30 53.05 18.71
CA ILE A 81 -21.67 52.79 18.27
C ILE A 81 -22.68 53.56 19.14
N GLY A 82 -23.86 53.81 18.59
CA GLY A 82 -25.01 54.17 19.41
C GLY A 82 -25.41 52.99 20.31
N ARG A 83 -26.56 53.08 20.99
CA ARG A 83 -27.06 51.93 21.73
C ARG A 83 -27.24 50.77 20.76
N ALA A 84 -26.68 49.61 21.06
CA ALA A 84 -26.85 48.44 20.20
C ALA A 84 -26.92 47.13 20.98
N ASN A 85 -27.61 46.16 20.38
CA ASN A 85 -27.64 44.77 20.83
C ASN A 85 -27.37 43.88 19.63
N LEU A 86 -26.66 42.78 19.86
CA LEU A 86 -26.39 41.77 18.84
C LEU A 86 -26.48 40.39 19.47
N THR A 87 -27.06 39.46 18.72
CA THR A 87 -26.96 38.03 18.98
C THR A 87 -26.76 37.32 17.65
N MET A 88 -25.73 36.48 17.58
CA MET A 88 -25.41 35.66 16.43
C MET A 88 -25.00 34.27 16.87
N GLN A 89 -25.13 33.31 15.97
CA GLN A 89 -24.76 31.92 16.24
C GLN A 89 -23.99 31.29 15.09
N LYS A 90 -23.10 30.36 15.43
CA LYS A 90 -22.57 29.34 14.52
C LYS A 90 -23.15 28.00 14.95
N VAL A 91 -23.79 27.31 14.01
CA VAL A 91 -24.34 25.97 14.22
C VAL A 91 -23.44 24.96 13.52
N VAL A 92 -22.93 24.00 14.29
CA VAL A 92 -22.08 22.92 13.80
C VAL A 92 -22.83 21.60 13.99
N PRO A 93 -23.33 20.95 12.92
CA PRO A 93 -24.04 19.69 13.03
C PRO A 93 -23.07 18.55 13.38
N LEU A 94 -23.38 17.81 14.44
CA LEU A 94 -22.61 16.67 14.92
C LEU A 94 -23.36 15.36 14.67
N LYS A 95 -22.61 14.30 14.38
CA LYS A 95 -23.16 12.97 14.13
C LYS A 95 -23.03 12.06 15.34
N ALA A 96 -24.05 11.22 15.53
CA ALA A 96 -24.04 10.19 16.55
C ALA A 96 -22.82 9.26 16.40
N GLY A 97 -22.15 8.94 17.51
CA GLY A 97 -21.02 8.00 17.56
C GLY A 97 -19.69 8.56 17.05
N LYS A 98 -19.66 9.77 16.49
CA LYS A 98 -18.42 10.45 16.13
C LYS A 98 -17.87 11.22 17.32
N THR A 99 -16.55 11.18 17.51
CA THR A 99 -15.88 11.97 18.53
C THR A 99 -15.34 13.24 17.89
N TYR A 100 -15.60 14.38 18.51
CA TYR A 100 -15.13 15.69 18.06
C TYR A 100 -14.23 16.30 19.12
N LEU A 101 -13.15 16.92 18.65
CA LEU A 101 -12.23 17.73 19.43
C LEU A 101 -12.51 19.19 19.12
N ILE A 102 -12.72 19.97 20.16
CA ILE A 102 -13.01 21.40 20.08
C ILE A 102 -11.88 22.10 20.81
N ASP A 103 -11.04 22.84 20.11
CA ASP A 103 -9.93 23.62 20.69
C ASP A 103 -9.99 25.05 20.15
N LEU A 104 -10.74 25.89 20.83
CA LEU A 104 -11.06 27.24 20.38
C LEU A 104 -10.32 28.28 21.22
N VAL A 105 -10.14 29.44 20.60
CA VAL A 105 -9.62 30.66 21.21
C VAL A 105 -10.74 31.70 21.20
N TYR A 106 -10.97 32.35 22.33
CA TYR A 106 -11.97 33.41 22.44
C TYR A 106 -11.43 34.64 23.15
N GLY A 107 -12.13 35.75 22.98
CA GLY A 107 -11.73 37.00 23.61
C GLY A 107 -12.89 37.98 23.76
N PHE A 108 -12.75 38.84 24.77
CA PHE A 108 -13.68 39.90 25.09
C PHE A 108 -12.95 41.18 25.46
N HIS A 109 -13.41 42.30 24.92
CA HIS A 109 -13.13 43.63 25.44
C HIS A 109 -14.45 44.41 25.46
N THR A 110 -14.84 44.88 26.64
CA THR A 110 -16.04 45.73 26.80
C THR A 110 -15.70 46.87 27.73
N ASP A 111 -16.16 48.07 27.40
CA ASP A 111 -16.12 49.19 28.34
C ASP A 111 -17.03 48.95 29.56
N ALA A 112 -16.82 49.74 30.62
CA ALA A 112 -17.76 49.84 31.72
C ALA A 112 -19.18 50.14 31.19
N ASP A 113 -20.16 49.40 31.70
CA ASP A 113 -21.59 49.42 31.33
C ASP A 113 -21.96 48.71 30.03
N ALA A 114 -21.00 48.24 29.23
CA ALA A 114 -21.24 47.28 28.16
C ALA A 114 -21.12 45.85 28.70
N SER A 115 -21.84 44.91 28.07
CA SER A 115 -21.80 43.50 28.43
C SER A 115 -21.79 42.64 27.17
N GLY A 116 -21.07 41.52 27.23
CA GLY A 116 -21.09 40.53 26.18
C GLY A 116 -20.82 39.14 26.73
N PHE A 117 -21.20 38.12 25.96
CA PHE A 117 -20.87 36.74 26.27
C PHE A 117 -20.62 35.94 24.99
N ILE A 118 -19.83 34.89 25.14
CA ILE A 118 -19.76 33.78 24.19
C ILE A 118 -20.24 32.54 24.92
N ASP A 119 -21.20 31.83 24.33
CA ASP A 119 -21.74 30.58 24.85
C ASP A 119 -21.31 29.44 23.93
N PHE A 120 -20.64 28.44 24.51
CA PHE A 120 -20.23 27.22 23.83
C PHE A 120 -21.18 26.10 24.23
N ASN A 121 -22.27 25.94 23.47
CA ASN A 121 -23.25 24.87 23.64
C ASN A 121 -23.79 24.74 25.09
N GLY A 122 -24.11 25.88 25.71
CA GLY A 122 -24.57 26.00 27.10
C GLY A 122 -23.49 26.38 28.11
N VAL A 123 -22.20 26.33 27.72
CA VAL A 123 -21.08 26.78 28.56
C VAL A 123 -20.79 28.26 28.29
N ARG A 124 -21.40 29.12 29.11
CA ARG A 124 -21.33 30.57 28.98
C ARG A 124 -20.04 31.18 29.55
N LYS A 125 -19.39 32.04 28.76
CA LYS A 125 -18.24 32.88 29.12
C LYS A 125 -18.66 34.35 28.98
N GLU A 126 -18.59 35.11 30.07
CA GLU A 126 -19.05 36.51 30.10
C GLU A 126 -17.90 37.50 30.14
N SER A 127 -18.10 38.69 29.56
CA SER A 127 -17.19 39.81 29.69
C SER A 127 -17.24 40.37 31.10
N GLN A 128 -16.09 40.73 31.66
CA GLN A 128 -16.03 41.38 32.96
C GLN A 128 -16.36 42.86 32.80
N THR A 129 -17.50 43.29 33.34
CA THR A 129 -18.08 44.64 33.19
C THR A 129 -17.26 45.78 33.84
N SER A 130 -16.12 45.48 34.45
CA SER A 130 -15.26 46.48 35.14
C SER A 130 -13.77 46.25 34.93
N ALA A 131 -13.37 45.32 34.04
CA ALA A 131 -11.96 45.03 33.81
C ALA A 131 -11.37 46.05 32.82
N THR A 132 -10.34 46.78 33.25
CA THR A 132 -9.50 47.62 32.37
C THR A 132 -8.56 46.80 31.49
N THR A 133 -8.54 45.47 31.67
CA THR A 133 -7.68 44.53 30.94
C THR A 133 -8.57 43.60 30.11
N PRO A 134 -8.45 43.61 28.78
CA PRO A 134 -9.22 42.71 27.93
C PRO A 134 -8.85 41.25 28.21
N THR A 135 -9.81 40.35 28.07
CA THR A 135 -9.51 38.92 27.95
C THR A 135 -9.18 38.67 26.49
N LEU A 136 -7.90 38.50 26.20
CA LEU A 136 -7.42 38.18 24.86
C LEU A 136 -6.94 36.74 24.87
N ASP A 137 -7.33 35.99 23.84
CA ASP A 137 -6.85 34.64 23.56
C ASP A 137 -7.05 33.63 24.69
N ALA A 138 -8.19 33.69 25.38
CA ALA A 138 -8.56 32.64 26.32
C ALA A 138 -8.90 31.35 25.56
N GLU A 139 -8.54 30.21 26.12
CA GLU A 139 -8.75 28.91 25.49
C GLU A 139 -10.06 28.25 25.96
N TYR A 140 -10.72 27.56 25.05
CA TYR A 140 -11.87 26.69 25.31
C TYR A 140 -11.61 25.34 24.65
N SER A 141 -11.50 24.29 25.47
CA SER A 141 -11.33 22.92 24.98
C SER A 141 -12.44 22.00 25.46
N GLU A 142 -12.95 21.16 24.57
CA GLU A 142 -13.95 20.14 24.86
C GLU A 142 -13.77 18.91 23.95
N VAL A 143 -14.07 17.73 24.47
CA VAL A 143 -14.19 16.50 23.69
C VAL A 143 -15.61 16.00 23.82
N ILE A 144 -16.30 15.84 22.68
CA ILE A 144 -17.71 15.43 22.66
C ILE A 144 -17.92 14.23 21.76
N THR A 145 -18.70 13.26 22.22
CA THR A 145 -19.16 12.11 21.41
C THR A 145 -20.68 12.00 21.52
N PRO A 146 -21.44 12.62 20.60
CA PRO A 146 -22.90 12.61 20.65
C PRO A 146 -23.46 11.18 20.57
N THR A 147 -24.51 10.90 21.33
CA THR A 147 -25.23 9.61 21.24
C THR A 147 -26.35 9.63 20.20
N VAL A 148 -26.76 10.82 19.77
CA VAL A 148 -27.70 11.09 18.68
C VAL A 148 -27.16 12.23 17.83
N ASP A 149 -27.62 12.33 16.59
CA ASP A 149 -27.35 13.50 15.75
C ASP A 149 -27.88 14.75 16.48
N GLN A 150 -27.02 15.76 16.63
CA GLN A 150 -27.35 16.98 17.36
C GLN A 150 -26.55 18.16 16.82
N ASP A 151 -27.04 19.37 17.05
CA ASP A 151 -26.33 20.59 16.71
C ASP A 151 -25.50 21.07 17.90
N TYR A 152 -24.25 21.46 17.65
CA TYR A 152 -23.43 22.22 18.58
C TYR A 152 -23.55 23.70 18.22
N VAL A 153 -24.03 24.52 19.16
CA VAL A 153 -24.30 25.94 18.90
C VAL A 153 -23.31 26.80 19.66
N ILE A 154 -22.56 27.64 18.94
CA ILE A 154 -21.76 28.70 19.52
C ILE A 154 -22.52 30.01 19.35
N THR A 155 -22.77 30.74 20.44
CA THR A 155 -23.47 32.03 20.39
C THR A 155 -22.54 33.16 20.80
N MET A 156 -22.47 34.24 20.03
CA MET A 156 -21.92 35.51 20.52
C MET A 156 -23.06 36.49 20.73
N SER A 157 -23.03 37.21 21.85
CA SER A 157 -23.99 38.29 22.08
C SER A 157 -23.39 39.44 22.87
N PHE A 158 -23.84 40.65 22.57
CA PHE A 158 -23.55 41.81 23.40
C PHE A 158 -24.75 42.75 23.52
N GLN A 159 -24.70 43.55 24.57
CA GLN A 159 -25.53 44.73 24.78
C GLN A 159 -24.63 45.88 25.19
N THR A 160 -24.75 47.01 24.50
CA THR A 160 -23.86 48.14 24.73
C THR A 160 -24.61 49.49 24.72
N PRO A 161 -24.36 50.35 25.71
CA PRO A 161 -24.81 51.74 25.69
C PRO A 161 -24.18 52.54 24.54
N ALA A 162 -24.71 53.74 24.30
CA ALA A 162 -24.13 54.64 23.31
C ALA A 162 -22.70 55.04 23.69
N TYR A 163 -21.83 55.08 22.68
CA TYR A 163 -20.45 55.54 22.72
C TYR A 163 -19.50 54.65 23.54
N LYS A 164 -19.76 53.35 23.56
CA LYS A 164 -18.97 52.34 24.27
C LYS A 164 -18.34 51.35 23.31
N GLU A 165 -17.21 50.78 23.71
CA GLU A 165 -16.48 49.78 22.93
C GLU A 165 -16.92 48.36 23.27
N VAL A 166 -17.03 47.53 22.23
CA VAL A 166 -17.25 46.10 22.34
C VAL A 166 -16.41 45.35 21.32
N PHE A 167 -15.76 44.30 21.78
CA PHE A 167 -15.06 43.33 20.96
C PHE A 167 -15.32 41.94 21.52
N LEU A 168 -15.84 41.04 20.68
CA LEU A 168 -15.95 39.61 20.93
C LEU A 168 -15.25 38.90 19.79
N MET A 169 -14.55 37.81 20.08
CA MET A 169 -13.97 36.94 19.06
C MET A 169 -14.08 35.47 19.44
N VAL A 170 -14.22 34.63 18.41
CA VAL A 170 -14.04 33.18 18.47
C VAL A 170 -13.18 32.77 17.29
N GLY A 171 -12.20 31.92 17.53
CA GLY A 171 -11.23 31.49 16.54
C GLY A 171 -10.48 30.24 16.97
N TYR A 172 -9.40 29.93 16.26
CA TYR A 172 -8.54 28.79 16.53
C TYR A 172 -7.13 28.99 15.95
N GLN A 173 -6.15 28.32 16.54
CA GLN A 173 -4.76 28.24 16.05
C GLN A 173 -4.62 27.21 14.92
N ALA A 174 -3.44 27.07 14.29
CA ALA A 174 -3.26 26.18 13.14
C ALA A 174 -3.65 24.71 13.37
N ASP A 175 -3.45 24.18 14.57
CA ASP A 175 -3.72 22.79 14.97
C ASP A 175 -4.97 22.63 15.85
N GLY A 176 -5.62 23.74 16.18
CA GLY A 176 -6.85 23.78 16.95
C GLY A 176 -8.11 23.68 16.08
N GLY A 177 -9.18 24.27 16.58
CA GLY A 177 -10.46 24.37 15.88
C GLY A 177 -11.44 23.29 16.29
N PHE A 178 -12.55 23.23 15.57
CA PHE A 178 -13.52 22.17 15.67
C PHE A 178 -13.13 21.09 14.65
N ARG A 179 -12.96 19.84 15.09
CA ARG A 179 -12.58 18.74 14.19
C ARG A 179 -13.13 17.40 14.66
N GLU A 180 -13.38 16.50 13.73
CA GLU A 180 -13.58 15.10 14.06
C GLU A 180 -12.25 14.48 14.52
N SER A 181 -12.28 13.71 15.61
CA SER A 181 -11.13 12.96 16.08
C SER A 181 -10.86 11.80 15.13
N ALA A 182 -9.72 11.84 14.43
CA ALA A 182 -9.25 10.68 13.69
C ALA A 182 -8.75 9.60 14.67
N VAL A 183 -8.98 8.33 14.34
CA VAL A 183 -8.38 7.20 15.07
C VAL A 183 -6.97 6.99 14.54
N GLU A 184 -5.99 6.95 15.44
CA GLU A 184 -4.60 6.70 15.09
C GLU A 184 -4.44 5.35 14.38
N LYS A 185 -3.58 5.30 13.36
CA LYS A 185 -3.27 4.05 12.66
C LYS A 185 -2.46 3.13 13.59
N PRO A 186 -2.69 1.81 13.55
CA PRO A 186 -1.83 0.89 14.27
C PRO A 186 -0.42 0.86 13.65
N THR A 187 0.58 0.39 14.39
CA THR A 187 1.85 -0.06 13.80
C THR A 187 1.79 -1.57 13.62
N VAL A 188 2.25 -2.07 12.48
CA VAL A 188 2.16 -3.50 12.15
C VAL A 188 3.57 -4.04 11.91
N THR A 189 3.93 -5.09 12.63
CA THR A 189 5.16 -5.85 12.35
C THR A 189 4.94 -6.68 11.10
N THR A 190 5.90 -6.66 10.16
CA THR A 190 5.81 -7.42 8.92
C THR A 190 5.53 -8.90 9.22
N PRO A 191 4.38 -9.44 8.80
CA PRO A 191 4.04 -10.83 9.05
C PRO A 191 4.82 -11.77 8.13
N GLU A 192 5.04 -13.00 8.59
CA GLU A 192 5.70 -14.05 7.80
C GLU A 192 4.66 -14.96 7.14
N ALA A 193 4.94 -15.37 5.89
CA ALA A 193 4.12 -16.35 5.19
C ALA A 193 4.05 -17.68 5.96
N GLY A 194 2.91 -18.37 5.86
CA GLY A 194 2.65 -19.63 6.57
C GLY A 194 2.26 -19.47 8.05
N THR A 195 2.35 -18.26 8.61
CA THR A 195 1.85 -17.97 9.97
C THR A 195 0.35 -17.66 9.95
N MET A 196 -0.29 -17.69 11.13
CA MET A 196 -1.70 -17.31 11.33
C MET A 196 -1.84 -16.10 12.28
N ALA A 197 -0.83 -15.23 12.32
CA ALA A 197 -0.78 -14.13 13.28
C ALA A 197 -0.30 -12.83 12.63
N VAL A 198 -0.97 -11.73 12.98
CA VAL A 198 -0.52 -10.36 12.69
C VAL A 198 -0.26 -9.66 14.02
N LEU A 199 0.94 -9.12 14.18
CA LEU A 199 1.42 -8.50 15.41
C LEU A 199 1.70 -7.02 15.19
N GLY A 200 1.69 -6.25 16.27
CA GLY A 200 2.01 -4.83 16.22
C GLY A 200 1.62 -4.10 17.49
N GLU A 201 1.51 -2.78 17.38
CA GLU A 201 1.05 -1.91 18.46
C GLU A 201 -0.14 -1.05 18.02
N GLY A 202 -0.96 -0.67 18.98
CA GLY A 202 -2.12 0.21 18.81
C GLY A 202 -2.52 0.87 20.12
N THR A 203 -3.63 1.59 20.10
CA THR A 203 -4.21 2.25 21.27
C THR A 203 -4.96 1.22 22.12
N ALA A 204 -4.56 1.06 23.39
CA ALA A 204 -5.22 0.13 24.31
C ALA A 204 -6.76 0.26 24.33
N GLY A 205 -7.45 -0.88 24.35
CA GLY A 205 -8.91 -0.96 24.35
C GLY A 205 -9.58 -0.76 22.98
N HIS A 206 -8.83 -0.36 21.94
CA HIS A 206 -9.32 -0.35 20.55
C HIS A 206 -9.26 -1.78 19.97
N THR A 207 -9.98 -2.01 18.87
CA THR A 207 -9.95 -3.30 18.14
C THR A 207 -9.11 -3.16 16.88
N ILE A 208 -8.18 -4.08 16.65
CA ILE A 208 -7.50 -4.22 15.37
C ILE A 208 -8.31 -5.14 14.47
N LYS A 209 -8.53 -4.71 13.22
CA LYS A 209 -9.20 -5.48 12.18
C LYS A 209 -8.24 -5.69 11.02
N VAL A 210 -8.04 -6.95 10.63
CA VAL A 210 -7.16 -7.35 9.51
C VAL A 210 -8.01 -7.84 8.35
N GLN A 211 -7.78 -7.31 7.17
CA GLN A 211 -8.46 -7.70 5.93
C GLN A 211 -7.46 -8.08 4.84
N ASP A 212 -7.89 -8.94 3.91
CA ASP A 212 -7.17 -9.17 2.66
C ASP A 212 -7.52 -8.13 1.58
N SER A 213 -6.90 -8.25 0.41
CA SER A 213 -7.10 -7.34 -0.72
C SER A 213 -8.51 -7.37 -1.33
N SER A 214 -9.32 -8.38 -1.01
CA SER A 214 -10.73 -8.46 -1.40
C SER A 214 -11.68 -7.79 -0.39
N GLY A 215 -11.15 -7.33 0.74
CA GLY A 215 -11.90 -6.77 1.85
C GLY A 215 -12.46 -7.83 2.82
N GLN A 216 -12.10 -9.11 2.67
CA GLN A 216 -12.51 -10.16 3.60
C GLN A 216 -11.78 -9.98 4.93
N VAL A 217 -12.52 -9.97 6.04
CA VAL A 217 -11.93 -9.93 7.39
C VAL A 217 -11.27 -11.27 7.69
N LEU A 218 -9.95 -11.23 7.91
CA LEU A 218 -9.16 -12.39 8.30
C LEU A 218 -9.11 -12.57 9.82
N GLY A 219 -9.25 -11.50 10.60
CA GLY A 219 -9.28 -11.58 12.05
C GLY A 219 -9.45 -10.22 12.72
N GLU A 220 -9.86 -10.26 13.99
CA GLU A 220 -9.97 -9.10 14.86
C GLU A 220 -9.41 -9.41 16.25
N ALA A 221 -8.83 -8.40 16.92
CA ALA A 221 -8.40 -8.53 18.32
C ALA A 221 -8.38 -7.17 19.01
N VAL A 222 -8.72 -7.15 20.31
CA VAL A 222 -8.61 -5.94 21.14
C VAL A 222 -7.15 -5.72 21.54
N VAL A 223 -6.67 -4.47 21.46
CA VAL A 223 -5.34 -4.06 21.90
C VAL A 223 -5.26 -4.10 23.42
N GLY A 224 -4.26 -4.80 23.94
CA GLY A 224 -4.04 -4.94 25.39
C GLY A 224 -3.53 -3.65 26.05
N ALA A 225 -3.47 -3.64 27.39
CA ALA A 225 -2.99 -2.48 28.16
C ALA A 225 -1.52 -2.11 27.93
N THR A 226 -0.73 -3.01 27.33
CA THR A 226 0.67 -2.77 26.94
C THR A 226 0.79 -2.15 25.54
N ASN A 227 -0.32 -1.74 24.92
CA ASN A 227 -0.42 -1.28 23.54
C ASN A 227 -0.06 -2.31 22.46
N ALA A 228 0.44 -3.50 22.83
CA ALA A 228 0.68 -4.58 21.89
C ALA A 228 -0.62 -5.32 21.52
N PHE A 229 -0.69 -5.80 20.28
CA PHE A 229 -1.76 -6.68 19.83
C PHE A 229 -1.22 -7.94 19.13
N THR A 230 -2.04 -8.97 19.11
CA THR A 230 -1.86 -10.15 18.24
C THR A 230 -3.23 -10.54 17.70
N VAL A 231 -3.41 -10.38 16.40
CA VAL A 231 -4.62 -10.82 15.70
C VAL A 231 -4.36 -12.22 15.16
N GLN A 232 -5.16 -13.19 15.59
CA GLN A 232 -5.18 -14.53 15.00
C GLN A 232 -6.02 -14.50 13.73
N THR A 233 -5.45 -14.95 12.61
CA THR A 233 -6.16 -14.99 11.32
C THR A 233 -6.90 -16.32 11.14
N THR A 234 -7.95 -16.31 10.33
CA THR A 234 -8.79 -17.48 10.02
C THR A 234 -8.08 -18.52 9.13
N ARG A 235 -7.01 -18.11 8.45
CA ARG A 235 -6.15 -18.95 7.60
C ARG A 235 -4.70 -18.53 7.71
N THR A 236 -3.80 -19.39 7.23
CA THR A 236 -2.40 -19.04 7.03
C THR A 236 -2.26 -17.91 6.01
N LEU A 237 -1.33 -17.00 6.29
CA LEU A 237 -0.97 -15.90 5.40
C LEU A 237 -0.16 -16.42 4.21
N ALA A 238 -0.49 -15.95 3.01
CA ALA A 238 0.20 -16.33 1.79
C ALA A 238 1.43 -15.43 1.55
N TYR A 239 2.42 -15.96 0.83
CA TYR A 239 3.57 -15.18 0.38
C TYR A 239 3.12 -14.04 -0.54
N ASN A 240 3.72 -12.86 -0.40
CA ASN A 240 3.38 -11.64 -1.14
C ASN A 240 1.91 -11.17 -0.98
N GLU A 241 1.17 -11.68 0.01
CA GLU A 241 -0.18 -11.23 0.30
C GLU A 241 -0.16 -9.80 0.88
N VAL A 242 -1.00 -8.92 0.35
CA VAL A 242 -1.18 -7.57 0.89
C VAL A 242 -2.37 -7.57 1.85
N LEU A 243 -2.11 -7.18 3.08
CA LEU A 243 -3.10 -7.04 4.14
C LEU A 243 -3.41 -5.56 4.37
N SER A 244 -4.67 -5.26 4.67
CA SER A 244 -5.10 -3.96 5.20
C SER A 244 -5.43 -4.10 6.67
N VAL A 245 -4.74 -3.35 7.52
CA VAL A 245 -4.91 -3.39 8.98
C VAL A 245 -5.45 -2.06 9.47
N PHE A 246 -6.54 -2.12 10.23
CA PHE A 246 -7.26 -0.98 10.76
C PHE A 246 -7.26 -1.02 12.28
N GLN A 247 -7.29 0.14 12.90
CA GLN A 247 -7.66 0.28 14.30
C GLN A 247 -9.08 0.85 14.39
N VAL A 248 -9.92 0.26 15.22
CA VAL A 248 -11.32 0.61 15.43
C VAL A 248 -11.52 1.05 16.87
N ALA A 249 -11.91 2.30 17.07
CA ALA A 249 -12.22 2.85 18.39
C ALA A 249 -13.49 2.24 18.97
N ALA A 250 -13.68 2.40 20.29
CA ALA A 250 -14.85 1.88 21.00
C ALA A 250 -16.19 2.44 20.47
N ASN A 251 -16.16 3.61 19.83
CA ASN A 251 -17.31 4.23 19.19
C ASN A 251 -17.57 3.71 17.75
N GLY A 252 -16.75 2.77 17.25
CA GLY A 252 -16.84 2.18 15.91
C GLY A 252 -16.14 2.97 14.81
N THR A 253 -15.48 4.09 15.12
CA THR A 253 -14.71 4.85 14.13
C THR A 253 -13.44 4.08 13.77
N GLU A 254 -13.13 3.97 12.47
CA GLU A 254 -11.94 3.29 11.99
C GLU A 254 -10.83 4.29 11.63
N SER A 255 -9.58 3.89 11.85
CA SER A 255 -8.41 4.58 11.31
C SER A 255 -8.38 4.43 9.79
N GLU A 256 -7.50 5.17 9.13
CA GLU A 256 -7.10 4.74 7.78
C GLU A 256 -6.37 3.39 7.84
N ALA A 257 -6.39 2.67 6.72
CA ALA A 257 -5.70 1.40 6.60
C ALA A 257 -4.18 1.57 6.65
N VAL A 258 -3.51 0.62 7.32
CA VAL A 258 -2.09 0.33 7.13
C VAL A 258 -1.98 -0.84 6.18
N GLN A 259 -1.31 -0.64 5.05
CA GLN A 259 -0.99 -1.73 4.14
C GLN A 259 0.33 -2.38 4.54
N VAL A 260 0.30 -3.70 4.68
CA VAL A 260 1.50 -4.51 4.93
C VAL A 260 1.53 -5.68 3.95
N THR A 261 2.69 -5.91 3.36
CA THR A 261 2.91 -7.10 2.52
C THR A 261 3.52 -8.19 3.39
N VAL A 262 2.92 -9.36 3.38
CA VAL A 262 3.46 -10.56 4.04
C VAL A 262 4.80 -10.91 3.41
N ASN A 263 5.80 -11.13 4.25
CA ASN A 263 7.15 -11.42 3.80
C ASN A 263 7.17 -12.69 2.94
N ASP A 264 7.85 -12.61 1.81
CA ASP A 264 8.03 -13.76 0.93
C ASP A 264 9.20 -14.61 1.43
N THR A 265 8.90 -15.84 1.81
CA THR A 265 9.86 -16.81 2.32
C THR A 265 10.02 -18.01 1.37
N MET A 266 9.40 -17.97 0.19
CA MET A 266 9.46 -19.08 -0.76
C MET A 266 10.76 -19.00 -1.56
N LYS A 267 11.58 -20.05 -1.50
CA LYS A 267 12.79 -20.13 -2.32
C LYS A 267 12.42 -20.42 -3.78
N PRO A 268 13.18 -19.89 -4.75
CA PRO A 268 13.10 -20.35 -6.13
C PRO A 268 13.51 -21.81 -6.24
N ASP A 269 13.08 -22.47 -7.32
CA ASP A 269 13.60 -23.79 -7.70
C ASP A 269 15.10 -23.73 -8.04
N ALA A 270 15.82 -24.85 -7.85
CA ALA A 270 17.22 -24.95 -8.24
C ALA A 270 17.39 -24.73 -9.77
N PRO A 271 18.35 -23.91 -10.23
CA PRO A 271 18.55 -23.68 -11.66
C PRO A 271 18.82 -24.97 -12.43
N VAL A 272 18.20 -25.17 -13.58
CA VAL A 272 18.49 -26.32 -14.45
C VAL A 272 19.55 -25.91 -15.47
N VAL A 273 20.76 -26.42 -15.33
CA VAL A 273 21.90 -26.13 -16.22
C VAL A 273 22.43 -27.44 -16.78
N GLN A 274 22.59 -27.51 -18.10
CA GLN A 274 22.97 -28.77 -18.77
C GLN A 274 24.46 -29.06 -18.63
N ALA A 275 25.32 -28.15 -19.09
CA ALA A 275 26.77 -28.26 -19.00
C ALA A 275 27.44 -26.91 -19.32
N ILE A 276 28.71 -26.75 -18.96
CA ILE A 276 29.53 -25.57 -19.29
C ILE A 276 30.73 -26.03 -20.12
N HIS A 277 30.86 -25.49 -21.32
CA HIS A 277 32.01 -25.80 -22.18
C HIS A 277 33.23 -24.97 -21.77
N VAL A 278 34.38 -25.63 -21.59
CA VAL A 278 35.60 -25.01 -21.01
C VAL A 278 36.17 -23.88 -21.86
N GLU A 279 36.02 -23.91 -23.20
CA GLU A 279 36.57 -22.83 -24.03
C GLU A 279 35.63 -21.63 -24.14
N THR A 280 34.32 -21.86 -24.23
CA THR A 280 33.35 -20.77 -24.42
C THR A 280 32.92 -20.16 -23.10
N GLN A 281 33.02 -20.91 -22.00
CA GLN A 281 32.54 -20.52 -20.66
C GLN A 281 31.06 -20.10 -20.66
N LEU A 282 30.31 -20.55 -21.67
CA LEU A 282 28.90 -20.25 -21.82
C LEU A 282 28.10 -21.14 -20.88
N LEU A 283 27.35 -20.51 -19.99
CA LEU A 283 26.33 -21.15 -19.19
C LEU A 283 24.98 -20.98 -19.88
N SER A 284 24.27 -22.09 -20.09
CA SER A 284 22.91 -22.11 -20.62
C SER A 284 22.01 -22.99 -19.76
N GLY A 285 20.78 -22.55 -19.55
CA GLY A 285 19.85 -23.24 -18.65
C GLY A 285 18.56 -22.47 -18.40
N THR A 286 17.85 -22.84 -17.33
CA THR A 286 16.66 -22.15 -16.86
C THR A 286 16.70 -21.94 -15.34
N ALA A 287 16.11 -20.86 -14.85
CA ALA A 287 15.83 -20.60 -13.44
C ALA A 287 14.51 -19.81 -13.32
N GLU A 288 14.12 -19.47 -12.10
CA GLU A 288 12.99 -18.58 -11.89
C GLU A 288 13.19 -17.25 -12.64
N ALA A 289 12.15 -16.80 -13.35
CA ALA A 289 12.21 -15.60 -14.17
C ALA A 289 12.62 -14.37 -13.33
N ASN A 290 13.54 -13.57 -13.87
CA ASN A 290 14.10 -12.38 -13.21
C ASN A 290 14.88 -12.65 -11.90
N SER A 291 15.09 -13.91 -11.51
CA SER A 291 15.98 -14.25 -10.40
C SER A 291 17.44 -14.02 -10.76
N LYS A 292 18.27 -13.66 -9.77
CA LYS A 292 19.71 -13.54 -9.92
C LYS A 292 20.34 -14.93 -9.85
N VAL A 293 20.98 -15.36 -10.94
CA VAL A 293 21.76 -16.59 -11.02
C VAL A 293 23.21 -16.30 -10.62
N THR A 294 23.71 -17.04 -9.63
CA THR A 294 25.10 -16.96 -9.16
C THR A 294 25.80 -18.30 -9.34
N VAL A 295 26.98 -18.27 -9.97
CA VAL A 295 27.84 -19.43 -10.26
C VAL A 295 29.11 -19.35 -9.43
N LYS A 296 29.43 -20.40 -8.69
CA LYS A 296 30.62 -20.48 -7.83
C LYS A 296 31.46 -21.73 -8.10
N ASP A 297 32.75 -21.65 -7.78
CA ASP A 297 33.62 -22.82 -7.69
C ASP A 297 33.47 -23.55 -6.35
N LYS A 298 34.22 -24.64 -6.17
CA LYS A 298 34.26 -25.43 -4.92
C LYS A 298 34.78 -24.68 -3.69
N ASN A 299 35.53 -23.59 -3.89
CA ASN A 299 36.07 -22.76 -2.82
C ASN A 299 35.11 -21.61 -2.46
N GLY A 300 33.99 -21.48 -3.17
CA GLY A 300 33.00 -20.42 -3.01
C GLY A 300 33.32 -19.14 -3.79
N GLU A 301 34.34 -19.14 -4.64
CA GLU A 301 34.67 -18.02 -5.52
C GLU A 301 33.58 -17.85 -6.59
N ILE A 302 33.06 -16.63 -6.73
CA ILE A 302 32.07 -16.31 -7.76
C ILE A 302 32.77 -16.30 -9.12
N LEU A 303 32.32 -17.18 -10.01
CA LEU A 303 32.77 -17.32 -11.40
C LEU A 303 31.94 -16.49 -12.37
N GLY A 304 30.68 -16.22 -12.05
CA GLY A 304 29.78 -15.39 -12.84
C GLY A 304 28.45 -15.15 -12.16
N GLU A 305 27.82 -14.03 -12.49
CA GLU A 305 26.47 -13.69 -12.05
C GLU A 305 25.70 -13.05 -13.21
N ASN A 306 24.44 -13.41 -13.37
CA ASN A 306 23.52 -12.74 -14.29
C ASN A 306 22.08 -12.99 -13.87
N PHE A 307 21.11 -12.29 -14.46
CA PHE A 307 19.69 -12.55 -14.24
C PHE A 307 19.15 -13.57 -15.24
N ALA A 308 18.26 -14.45 -14.79
CA ALA A 308 17.38 -15.18 -15.70
C ALA A 308 16.44 -14.20 -16.40
N ALA A 309 16.16 -14.42 -17.68
CA ALA A 309 15.25 -13.58 -18.43
C ALA A 309 13.79 -13.72 -17.92
N ALA A 310 12.89 -12.89 -18.43
CA ALA A 310 11.47 -12.90 -18.03
C ALA A 310 10.74 -14.21 -18.36
N ASP A 311 11.28 -15.02 -19.28
CA ASP A 311 10.79 -16.36 -19.61
C ASP A 311 11.51 -17.48 -18.84
N GLY A 312 12.41 -17.13 -17.91
CA GLY A 312 13.22 -18.07 -17.12
C GLY A 312 14.48 -18.57 -17.82
N THR A 313 14.77 -18.14 -19.06
CA THR A 313 15.97 -18.58 -19.77
C THR A 313 17.24 -17.95 -19.18
N ILE A 314 18.33 -18.73 -19.16
CA ILE A 314 19.66 -18.30 -18.76
C ILE A 314 20.61 -18.50 -19.94
N SER A 315 21.34 -17.46 -20.34
CA SER A 315 22.41 -17.56 -21.32
C SER A 315 23.44 -16.45 -21.11
N PHE A 316 24.59 -16.79 -20.52
CA PHE A 316 25.69 -15.83 -20.34
C PHE A 316 27.06 -16.49 -20.21
N ILE A 317 28.11 -15.71 -20.49
CA ILE A 317 29.50 -16.14 -20.38
C ILE A 317 30.01 -15.84 -18.96
N LEU A 318 30.66 -16.82 -18.32
CA LEU A 318 31.28 -16.62 -17.00
C LEU A 318 32.40 -15.57 -17.06
N THR A 319 32.49 -14.72 -16.05
CA THR A 319 33.50 -13.65 -15.99
C THR A 319 34.87 -14.16 -15.52
N LYS A 320 34.90 -15.30 -14.82
CA LYS A 320 36.11 -16.07 -14.51
C LYS A 320 36.01 -17.47 -15.12
N ARG A 321 37.14 -18.00 -15.57
CA ARG A 321 37.21 -19.33 -16.17
C ARG A 321 36.89 -20.41 -15.12
N ALA A 322 35.92 -21.25 -15.44
CA ALA A 322 35.73 -22.54 -14.79
C ALA A 322 36.75 -23.55 -15.32
N THR A 323 37.30 -24.36 -14.41
CA THR A 323 38.33 -25.36 -14.71
C THR A 323 37.72 -26.63 -15.32
N LEU A 324 38.37 -27.20 -16.34
CA LEU A 324 37.98 -28.49 -16.91
C LEU A 324 37.94 -29.59 -15.83
N ASN A 325 36.92 -30.45 -15.89
CA ASN A 325 36.71 -31.56 -14.95
C ASN A 325 36.50 -31.16 -13.48
N GLU A 326 36.26 -29.88 -13.19
CA GLU A 326 35.79 -29.44 -11.89
C GLU A 326 34.28 -29.20 -11.89
N ASN A 327 33.68 -29.37 -10.71
CA ASN A 327 32.28 -29.03 -10.49
C ASN A 327 32.14 -27.53 -10.22
N VAL A 328 31.14 -26.92 -10.82
CA VAL A 328 30.65 -25.60 -10.43
C VAL A 328 29.26 -25.69 -9.83
N PHE A 329 28.89 -24.64 -9.12
CA PHE A 329 27.74 -24.60 -8.24
C PHE A 329 26.86 -23.41 -8.61
N VAL A 330 25.64 -23.68 -9.04
CA VAL A 330 24.72 -22.67 -9.56
C VAL A 330 23.53 -22.53 -8.61
N THR A 331 23.21 -21.30 -8.22
CA THR A 331 22.06 -20.94 -7.38
C THR A 331 21.27 -19.82 -8.03
N ALA A 332 19.99 -19.69 -7.69
CA ALA A 332 19.15 -18.56 -8.03
C ALA A 332 18.69 -17.84 -6.75
N THR A 333 18.66 -16.52 -6.79
CA THR A 333 18.10 -15.67 -5.74
C THR A 333 16.93 -14.90 -6.33
N ASP A 334 15.73 -15.07 -5.77
CA ASP A 334 14.54 -14.34 -6.21
C ASP A 334 14.60 -12.84 -5.85
N THR A 335 13.56 -12.09 -6.17
CA THR A 335 13.48 -10.65 -5.85
C THR A 335 13.32 -10.36 -4.36
N ALA A 336 12.83 -11.31 -3.57
CA ALA A 336 12.69 -11.21 -2.11
C ALA A 336 13.99 -11.54 -1.37
N GLY A 337 15.00 -12.08 -2.07
CA GLY A 337 16.29 -12.47 -1.53
C GLY A 337 16.36 -13.94 -1.10
N ASN A 338 15.34 -14.77 -1.36
CA ASN A 338 15.38 -16.18 -1.06
C ASN A 338 16.29 -16.91 -2.06
N VAL A 339 17.17 -17.77 -1.55
CA VAL A 339 18.16 -18.51 -2.36
C VAL A 339 17.70 -19.96 -2.53
N SER A 340 17.70 -20.43 -3.78
CA SER A 340 17.38 -21.82 -4.12
C SER A 340 18.42 -22.81 -3.59
N ASP A 341 18.07 -24.10 -3.70
CA ASP A 341 19.05 -25.17 -3.61
C ASP A 341 20.03 -25.11 -4.79
N GLN A 342 21.20 -25.71 -4.60
CA GLN A 342 22.32 -25.58 -5.52
C GLN A 342 22.33 -26.69 -6.58
N THR A 343 22.52 -26.30 -7.83
CA THR A 343 22.75 -27.23 -8.95
C THR A 343 24.26 -27.42 -9.17
N ILE A 344 24.67 -28.68 -9.27
CA ILE A 344 26.07 -29.07 -9.54
C ILE A 344 26.21 -29.32 -11.04
N VAL A 345 27.16 -28.62 -11.67
CA VAL A 345 27.40 -28.70 -13.12
C VAL A 345 28.85 -29.06 -13.40
N ASN A 346 29.07 -30.01 -14.29
CA ASN A 346 30.41 -30.40 -14.73
C ASN A 346 30.88 -29.51 -15.88
N VAL A 347 32.15 -29.10 -15.83
CA VAL A 347 32.81 -28.40 -16.94
C VAL A 347 33.41 -29.43 -17.90
N TYR A 348 33.04 -29.36 -19.18
CA TYR A 348 33.47 -30.31 -20.22
C TYR A 348 34.27 -29.64 -21.33
N THR A 349 34.99 -30.45 -22.10
CA THR A 349 35.58 -30.10 -23.39
C THR A 349 35.01 -31.02 -24.44
N ASP A 350 34.93 -30.55 -25.68
CA ASP A 350 34.79 -31.45 -26.81
C ASP A 350 36.01 -32.39 -26.84
N ILE A 351 35.78 -33.69 -26.98
CA ILE A 351 36.86 -34.67 -27.14
C ILE A 351 37.37 -34.53 -28.57
N VAL A 352 38.47 -33.80 -28.77
CA VAL A 352 39.18 -33.80 -30.04
C VAL A 352 40.17 -34.96 -30.01
N THR A 353 39.79 -36.10 -30.58
CA THR A 353 40.78 -37.10 -31.01
C THR A 353 41.54 -36.50 -32.18
N GLU A 354 42.70 -35.91 -31.93
CA GLU A 354 43.65 -35.69 -33.02
C GLU A 354 44.16 -37.07 -33.46
N GLU A 355 43.86 -37.46 -34.70
CA GLU A 355 44.54 -38.59 -35.32
C GLU A 355 46.05 -38.29 -35.35
N PRO A 356 46.92 -39.22 -34.92
CA PRO A 356 48.36 -39.00 -35.04
C PRO A 356 48.72 -38.85 -36.52
N THR A 357 49.11 -37.64 -36.93
CA THR A 357 49.74 -37.43 -38.24
C THR A 357 51.13 -38.05 -38.22
N ILE A 358 51.27 -39.25 -38.80
CA ILE A 358 52.57 -39.84 -39.07
C ILE A 358 53.12 -39.20 -40.35
N THR A 359 54.05 -38.26 -40.22
CA THR A 359 54.91 -37.83 -41.34
C THR A 359 56.10 -38.78 -41.41
N ASN A 360 56.03 -39.77 -42.30
CA ASN A 360 57.19 -40.59 -42.63
C ASN A 360 58.06 -39.84 -43.66
N GLU A 361 59.10 -39.17 -43.19
CA GLU A 361 60.29 -38.91 -44.01
C GLU A 361 61.43 -39.81 -43.50
N ASP A 362 62.13 -40.44 -44.45
CA ASP A 362 63.33 -41.29 -44.35
C ASP A 362 63.23 -42.82 -44.06
N ASN A 363 63.26 -43.56 -45.17
CA ASN A 363 64.26 -44.55 -45.63
C ASN A 363 64.62 -45.84 -44.81
N ASP A 364 64.32 -46.98 -45.46
CA ASP A 364 65.00 -48.29 -45.55
C ASP A 364 65.61 -49.04 -44.32
N GLN A 365 65.22 -50.32 -44.23
CA GLN A 365 65.77 -51.49 -43.49
C GLN A 365 65.38 -51.82 -42.02
N MET A 366 64.98 -53.09 -41.82
CA MET A 366 64.70 -53.84 -40.55
C MET A 366 65.82 -53.67 -39.50
N ILE A 367 65.65 -53.74 -38.17
CA ILE A 367 65.17 -54.84 -37.28
C ILE A 367 64.77 -54.26 -35.85
N PRO A 368 64.42 -55.02 -34.78
CA PRO A 368 63.16 -54.95 -34.02
C PRO A 368 63.26 -54.36 -32.58
N THR A 369 62.16 -54.46 -31.83
CA THR A 369 61.97 -54.30 -30.36
C THR A 369 62.08 -52.91 -29.74
N GLU A 370 60.93 -52.35 -29.31
CA GLU A 370 60.61 -52.20 -27.88
C GLU A 370 59.14 -51.84 -27.65
N LYS A 371 58.72 -52.12 -26.41
CA LYS A 371 57.37 -52.23 -25.88
C LYS A 371 56.87 -50.89 -25.36
N THR A 372 55.68 -50.47 -25.75
CA THR A 372 54.80 -49.65 -24.89
C THR A 372 53.35 -50.11 -25.04
N THR A 373 52.96 -51.02 -24.15
CA THR A 373 51.58 -51.31 -23.79
C THR A 373 50.89 -50.05 -23.29
N SER A 374 49.78 -49.65 -23.91
CA SER A 374 48.72 -48.87 -23.25
C SER A 374 47.47 -49.74 -23.21
N THR A 375 47.21 -50.33 -22.05
CA THR A 375 46.03 -51.15 -21.76
C THR A 375 44.88 -50.28 -21.28
N ILE A 376 43.78 -50.25 -22.04
CA ILE A 376 42.47 -49.80 -21.55
C ILE A 376 41.82 -51.00 -20.84
N PRO A 377 41.45 -50.94 -19.55
CA PRO A 377 40.72 -52.03 -18.90
C PRO A 377 39.24 -51.98 -19.29
N ILE A 378 38.79 -52.93 -20.12
CA ILE A 378 37.36 -53.24 -20.31
C ILE A 378 36.98 -54.25 -19.23
N LYS A 379 36.07 -53.88 -18.32
CA LYS A 379 35.35 -54.86 -17.49
C LYS A 379 34.18 -55.40 -18.33
N GLU A 380 34.39 -56.51 -19.01
CA GLU A 380 33.29 -57.31 -19.57
C GLU A 380 32.52 -58.01 -18.44
N GLN A 381 31.23 -57.72 -18.30
CA GLN A 381 30.29 -58.62 -17.64
C GLN A 381 29.69 -59.55 -18.69
N THR A 382 30.11 -60.81 -18.67
CA THR A 382 29.52 -61.88 -19.47
C THR A 382 28.17 -62.27 -18.87
N GLN A 383 27.07 -62.07 -19.60
CA GLN A 383 25.84 -62.84 -19.39
C GLN A 383 25.58 -63.71 -20.61
N GLN A 384 25.61 -65.01 -20.39
CA GLN A 384 25.25 -66.05 -21.36
C GLN A 384 23.74 -66.03 -21.59
N LEU A 385 23.32 -65.99 -22.86
CA LEU A 385 22.00 -66.46 -23.28
C LEU A 385 22.10 -67.95 -23.66
N PRO A 386 21.17 -68.83 -23.24
CA PRO A 386 21.02 -70.14 -23.85
C PRO A 386 20.21 -70.04 -25.15
N GLN A 387 20.67 -70.81 -26.13
CA GLN A 387 20.06 -71.03 -27.45
C GLN A 387 18.83 -71.94 -27.35
N THR A 388 17.84 -71.79 -28.24
CA THR A 388 17.29 -72.88 -29.09
C THR A 388 16.18 -72.38 -30.04
N GLY A 389 16.33 -72.75 -31.33
CA GLY A 389 15.29 -73.07 -32.35
C GLY A 389 14.35 -71.96 -32.81
N GLU A 390 13.89 -71.85 -34.05
CA GLU A 390 13.86 -72.76 -35.20
C GLU A 390 13.86 -71.96 -36.53
N GLU A 391 14.16 -72.67 -37.63
CA GLU A 391 14.19 -72.23 -39.03
C GLU A 391 12.83 -71.75 -39.58
N GLU A 392 12.83 -70.75 -40.47
CA GLU A 392 12.60 -70.96 -41.93
C GLU A 392 12.50 -69.64 -42.74
N GLN A 393 13.18 -69.64 -43.89
CA GLN A 393 12.84 -69.02 -45.20
C GLN A 393 12.35 -67.55 -45.16
N GLY A 394 13.14 -66.52 -45.50
CA GLY A 394 13.76 -66.33 -46.81
C GLY A 394 12.89 -65.45 -47.73
N THR A 395 13.09 -64.12 -47.70
CA THR A 395 13.19 -63.22 -48.88
C THR A 395 13.64 -61.85 -48.38
N GLY A 396 14.83 -61.40 -48.79
CA GLY A 396 15.34 -60.08 -48.43
C GLY A 396 14.70 -58.95 -49.23
N PHE A 397 14.72 -57.74 -48.67
CA PHE A 397 15.25 -56.53 -49.30
C PHE A 397 15.50 -55.46 -48.23
N VAL A 398 16.66 -54.81 -48.34
CA VAL A 398 17.15 -53.73 -47.48
C VAL A 398 16.42 -52.43 -47.81
N LEU A 399 15.96 -51.69 -46.80
CA LEU A 399 15.80 -50.24 -46.92
C LEU A 399 16.05 -49.54 -45.58
N ILE A 400 16.97 -48.57 -45.63
CA ILE A 400 17.39 -47.69 -44.54
C ILE A 400 16.27 -46.69 -44.23
N GLY A 401 15.90 -46.55 -42.95
CA GLY A 401 14.94 -45.56 -42.48
C GLY A 401 15.10 -45.26 -41.00
N VAL A 402 15.55 -44.04 -40.70
CA VAL A 402 15.68 -43.42 -39.38
C VAL A 402 14.33 -43.41 -38.65
N ILE A 403 14.30 -43.79 -37.37
CA ILE A 403 13.13 -43.61 -36.48
C ILE A 403 13.56 -42.79 -35.26
N ILE A 404 12.96 -41.60 -35.17
CA ILE A 404 12.78 -40.82 -33.94
C ILE A 404 11.45 -41.27 -33.31
N SER A 405 11.43 -41.51 -32.00
CA SER A 405 10.23 -41.71 -31.16
C SER A 405 10.55 -41.12 -29.78
N GLY A 406 9.70 -40.37 -29.06
CA GLY A 406 8.29 -39.94 -29.23
C GLY A 406 7.88 -39.15 -27.97
N ILE A 407 6.89 -38.24 -28.03
CA ILE A 407 5.53 -38.24 -27.40
C ILE A 407 5.29 -36.79 -26.88
N ALA A 408 4.16 -36.07 -26.97
CA ALA A 408 2.73 -36.41 -26.95
C ALA A 408 1.81 -35.45 -27.77
N PHE A 409 0.68 -36.05 -28.17
CA PHE A 409 -0.67 -35.59 -28.55
C PHE A 409 -1.11 -34.10 -28.45
N LEU A 410 -1.79 -33.65 -29.52
CA LEU A 410 -2.99 -32.83 -29.42
C LEU A 410 -4.03 -33.27 -30.47
N SER A 411 -5.27 -33.49 -30.03
CA SER A 411 -6.41 -33.93 -30.85
C SER A 411 -7.05 -32.79 -31.64
N LEU A 412 -7.39 -33.00 -32.91
CA LEU A 412 -8.53 -32.34 -33.53
C LEU A 412 -9.25 -33.26 -34.52
N LYS A 413 -10.54 -33.46 -34.27
CA LYS A 413 -11.47 -34.22 -35.10
C LYS A 413 -11.70 -33.50 -36.43
N TYR A 414 -11.72 -34.24 -37.54
CA TYR A 414 -12.60 -33.90 -38.65
C TYR A 414 -13.22 -35.14 -39.29
N LYS A 415 -14.49 -34.96 -39.65
CA LYS A 415 -15.53 -35.92 -40.01
C LYS A 415 -15.30 -36.43 -41.43
N GLN A 416 -15.23 -37.75 -41.63
CA GLN A 416 -15.36 -38.34 -42.96
C GLN A 416 -16.82 -38.29 -43.42
N GLN A 417 -17.02 -37.90 -44.68
CA GLN A 417 -18.20 -38.26 -45.45
C GLN A 417 -17.67 -38.86 -46.75
N GLY A 418 -17.90 -40.17 -46.92
CA GLY A 418 -17.41 -40.95 -48.05
C GLY A 418 -18.27 -40.81 -49.30
N GLU A 419 -17.73 -41.23 -50.43
CA GLU A 419 -18.11 -42.44 -51.18
C GLU A 419 -17.26 -42.56 -52.45
N HIS A 420 -17.05 -43.80 -52.88
CA HIS A 420 -16.36 -44.26 -54.09
C HIS A 420 -17.17 -43.95 -55.40
N PRO A 421 -16.83 -44.50 -56.58
CA PRO A 421 -15.66 -44.27 -57.43
C PRO A 421 -16.07 -44.00 -58.92
N ASN A 422 -15.05 -44.00 -59.79
CA ASN A 422 -15.08 -44.33 -61.23
C ASN A 422 -15.39 -43.27 -62.31
N GLU A 423 -14.49 -43.33 -63.29
CA GLU A 423 -14.69 -43.30 -64.74
C GLU A 423 -14.61 -41.97 -65.52
N PHE A 424 -13.60 -41.99 -66.43
CA PHE A 424 -13.30 -41.18 -67.61
C PHE A 424 -12.82 -39.73 -67.47
#